data_AF-A0AAD6B5A9-F1
#
_entry.id   AF-A0AAD6B5A9-F1
#
_cell.length_a   1.000
_cell.length_b   1.000
_cell.length_c   1.000
_cell.angle_alpha   90.00
_cell.angle_beta   90.00
_cell.angle_gamma   90.00
#
_symmetry.space_group_name_H-M   'P 1'
#
loop_
_entity.id
_entity.type
_entity.pdbx_description
1 polymer ?
#
loop_
_entity_poly.entity_id
_entity_poly.type
_entity_poly.pdbx_seq_one_letter_code
_entity_poly.pdbx_strand_id
1 'polypeptide(L)'
;MSVNYAAGLSPYADKGVCGLPEVFDSPEQLKANVETLAQLIRDSQYLVVHSGAGISTSTGIPDFRGPKGVWTLEQNGESPHFDTTFEEARPSLTHLALLGLQRAGYLKYLISQNVDGLHARSGFPRDKLSELHGNMFVEECEKCGRQYVRDKVIGVMGLKPTGRYCDVVRSRGLRACRGKLISTILDWEDALPDRDLNKAEDASRRADLALTLGTSLQIKPSGDLPLITKRKGGKLVIVNLQRTKHHKQAHLLIHNYVDEVMKQLMELLGLDIPKWEGPTICESSGDPSESSVDVKPPRAVTAKRKLKKCLKKEERNRDTTTLADDGSVKEEAVSVKRERADPPGEISEEK
;
A
#
# COMPACT_ATOMS: atom_id res chain seq x y z
N MET A 1 -17.53 -19.98 1.71
CA MET A 1 -17.77 -18.58 2.12
C MET A 1 -16.50 -17.81 1.81
N SER A 2 -16.59 -16.78 0.96
CA SER A 2 -15.45 -15.91 0.67
C SER A 2 -14.99 -15.26 1.97
N VAL A 3 -13.69 -15.38 2.26
CA VAL A 3 -13.12 -14.77 3.45
C VAL A 3 -13.06 -13.26 3.20
N ASN A 4 -14.00 -12.49 3.73
CA ASN A 4 -13.93 -11.03 3.68
C ASN A 4 -12.75 -10.58 4.56
N TYR A 5 -11.68 -10.07 3.94
CA TYR A 5 -10.50 -9.55 4.65
C TYR A 5 -10.89 -8.56 5.77
N ALA A 6 -11.84 -7.67 5.49
CA ALA A 6 -12.28 -6.66 6.43
C ALA A 6 -12.91 -7.25 7.70
N ALA A 7 -13.55 -8.41 7.62
CA ALA A 7 -14.16 -9.08 8.76
C ALA A 7 -13.11 -9.67 9.74
N GLY A 8 -11.86 -9.84 9.28
CA GLY A 8 -10.76 -10.34 10.10
C GLY A 8 -9.96 -9.26 10.81
N LEU A 9 -10.26 -7.97 10.56
CA LEU A 9 -9.55 -6.83 11.14
C LEU A 9 -10.12 -6.42 12.50
N SER A 10 -9.28 -5.79 13.32
CA SER A 10 -9.76 -5.15 14.54
C SER A 10 -10.70 -3.98 14.23
N PRO A 11 -11.68 -3.68 15.11
CA PRO A 11 -12.50 -2.48 14.98
C PRO A 11 -11.62 -1.23 14.94
N TYR A 12 -11.92 -0.31 14.03
CA TYR A 12 -11.15 0.93 13.88
C TYR A 12 -12.04 2.07 13.43
N ALA A 13 -12.01 3.19 14.15
CA ALA A 13 -12.95 4.29 13.94
C ALA A 13 -12.67 5.09 12.68
N ASP A 14 -11.39 5.35 12.36
CA ASP A 14 -11.01 6.16 11.20
C ASP A 14 -10.85 5.31 9.93
N LYS A 15 -11.94 5.11 9.19
CA LYS A 15 -11.89 4.46 7.88
C LYS A 15 -11.52 5.43 6.75
N GLY A 16 -11.30 6.72 7.03
CA GLY A 16 -11.14 7.78 6.06
C GLY A 16 -12.47 8.24 5.42
N VAL A 17 -12.36 8.99 4.33
CA VAL A 17 -13.51 9.51 3.57
C VAL A 17 -14.02 8.44 2.61
N CYS A 18 -15.26 8.00 2.82
CA CYS A 18 -15.94 6.96 2.04
C CYS A 18 -17.06 7.55 1.18
N GLY A 19 -17.43 6.86 0.10
CA GLY A 19 -18.63 7.17 -0.69
C GLY A 19 -18.58 8.52 -1.43
N LEU A 20 -17.38 9.05 -1.72
CA LEU A 20 -17.27 10.25 -2.57
C LEU A 20 -17.90 10.00 -3.95
N PRO A 21 -18.49 11.03 -4.58
CA PRO A 21 -19.03 10.89 -5.92
C PRO A 21 -17.91 10.55 -6.92
N GLU A 22 -18.26 9.72 -7.88
CA GLU A 22 -17.40 9.41 -9.03
C GLU A 22 -17.49 10.54 -10.06
N VAL A 23 -16.37 10.77 -10.75
CA VAL A 23 -16.24 11.72 -11.84
C VAL A 23 -15.84 10.94 -13.09
N PHE A 24 -16.31 11.39 -14.25
CA PHE A 24 -16.01 10.79 -15.54
C PHE A 24 -15.59 11.89 -16.52
N ASP A 25 -14.40 11.74 -17.10
CA ASP A 25 -13.94 12.56 -18.23
C ASP A 25 -14.82 12.26 -19.46
N SER A 26 -15.06 13.28 -20.31
CA SER A 26 -15.71 13.04 -21.60
C SER A 26 -14.85 12.12 -22.49
N PRO A 27 -15.41 11.45 -23.51
CA PRO A 27 -14.64 10.61 -24.42
C PRO A 27 -13.44 11.34 -25.07
N GLU A 28 -13.61 12.62 -25.42
CA GLU A 28 -12.56 13.45 -26.02
C GLU A 28 -11.47 13.79 -25.00
N GLN A 29 -11.87 14.14 -23.76
CA GLN A 29 -10.94 14.41 -22.66
C GLN A 29 -10.14 13.15 -22.29
N LEU A 30 -10.83 12.00 -22.18
CA LEU A 30 -10.21 10.71 -21.93
C LEU A 30 -9.13 10.43 -22.97
N LYS A 31 -9.48 10.50 -24.26
CA LYS A 31 -8.54 10.24 -25.36
C LYS A 31 -7.30 11.14 -25.27
N ALA A 32 -7.49 12.46 -25.12
CA ALA A 32 -6.38 13.41 -25.00
C ALA A 32 -5.51 13.16 -23.75
N ASN A 33 -6.13 12.81 -22.64
CA ASN A 33 -5.44 12.48 -21.39
C ASN A 33 -4.63 11.18 -21.52
N VAL A 34 -5.16 10.15 -22.18
CA VAL A 34 -4.46 8.88 -22.41
C VAL A 34 -3.32 9.05 -23.42
N GLU A 35 -3.48 9.88 -24.45
CA GLU A 35 -2.40 10.28 -25.35
C GLU A 35 -1.27 10.99 -24.60
N THR A 36 -1.62 11.91 -23.69
CA THR A 36 -0.66 12.58 -22.81
C THR A 36 0.06 11.58 -21.91
N LEU A 37 -0.68 10.64 -21.30
CA LEU A 37 -0.10 9.58 -20.46
C LEU A 37 0.86 8.68 -21.25
N ALA A 38 0.48 8.27 -22.47
CA ALA A 38 1.35 7.48 -23.34
C ALA A 38 2.66 8.23 -23.63
N GLN A 39 2.59 9.54 -23.92
CA GLN A 39 3.78 10.35 -24.13
C GLN A 39 4.65 10.43 -22.87
N LEU A 40 4.05 10.68 -21.71
CA LEU A 40 4.78 10.70 -20.44
C LEU A 40 5.51 9.38 -20.16
N ILE A 41 4.89 8.24 -20.48
CA ILE A 41 5.51 6.92 -20.31
C ILE A 41 6.65 6.69 -21.30
N ARG A 42 6.52 7.14 -22.57
CA ARG A 42 7.62 7.06 -23.55
C ARG A 42 8.84 7.88 -23.14
N ASP A 43 8.61 9.05 -22.55
CA ASP A 43 9.69 9.96 -22.14
C ASP A 43 10.33 9.54 -20.81
N SER A 44 9.60 8.82 -19.96
CA SER A 44 10.03 8.36 -18.63
C SER A 44 11.13 7.30 -18.74
N GLN A 45 12.20 7.48 -17.96
CA GLN A 45 13.26 6.48 -17.79
C GLN A 45 12.97 5.52 -16.63
N TYR A 46 12.21 5.98 -15.63
CA TYR A 46 11.90 5.19 -14.45
C TYR A 46 10.44 5.39 -14.00
N LEU A 47 9.54 4.66 -14.65
CA LEU A 47 8.13 4.60 -14.27
C LEU A 47 7.93 3.69 -13.06
N VAL A 48 7.25 4.23 -12.05
CA VAL A 48 6.72 3.48 -10.89
C VAL A 48 5.21 3.56 -10.86
N VAL A 49 4.56 2.41 -10.68
CA VAL A 49 3.10 2.32 -10.55
C VAL A 49 2.72 2.07 -9.10
N HIS A 50 1.67 2.76 -8.65
CA HIS A 50 1.04 2.55 -7.35
C HIS A 50 -0.40 2.07 -7.55
N SER A 51 -0.73 0.84 -7.12
CA SER A 51 -2.09 0.30 -7.26
C SER A 51 -2.85 0.24 -5.94
N GLY A 52 -4.17 0.40 -6.03
CA GLY A 52 -5.11 0.11 -4.95
C GLY A 52 -6.31 -0.71 -5.43
N ALA A 53 -7.29 -0.88 -4.55
CA ALA A 53 -8.37 -1.84 -4.75
C ALA A 53 -9.23 -1.58 -6.00
N GLY A 54 -9.23 -0.34 -6.52
CA GLY A 54 -9.96 0.02 -7.73
C GLY A 54 -9.50 -0.71 -9.00
N ILE A 55 -8.31 -1.33 -9.02
CA ILE A 55 -7.88 -2.16 -10.16
C ILE A 55 -8.46 -3.58 -10.15
N SER A 56 -9.08 -3.98 -9.04
CA SER A 56 -9.65 -5.32 -8.83
C SER A 56 -11.19 -5.31 -8.82
N THR A 57 -11.83 -4.14 -8.92
CA THR A 57 -13.31 -4.05 -8.92
C THR A 57 -13.94 -4.74 -10.11
N SER A 58 -13.32 -4.67 -11.30
CA SER A 58 -13.78 -5.39 -12.50
C SER A 58 -13.62 -6.91 -12.41
N THR A 59 -12.93 -7.43 -11.39
CA THR A 59 -12.79 -8.87 -11.15
C THR A 59 -13.82 -9.41 -10.17
N GLY A 60 -14.73 -8.57 -9.66
CA GLY A 60 -15.72 -8.97 -8.65
C GLY A 60 -15.25 -8.81 -7.20
N ILE A 61 -14.08 -8.20 -6.97
CA ILE A 61 -13.59 -7.88 -5.62
C ILE A 61 -13.95 -6.42 -5.32
N PRO A 62 -14.78 -6.12 -4.30
CA PRO A 62 -15.15 -4.74 -3.97
C PRO A 62 -13.93 -3.93 -3.53
N ASP A 63 -13.96 -2.64 -3.81
CA ASP A 63 -13.00 -1.71 -3.22
C ASP A 63 -13.33 -1.41 -1.75
N PHE A 64 -12.58 -0.49 -1.13
CA PHE A 64 -12.81 -0.10 0.26
C PHE A 64 -13.71 1.12 0.44
N ARG A 65 -13.66 2.11 -0.47
CA ARG A 65 -14.20 3.48 -0.23
C ARG A 65 -15.02 4.04 -1.39
N GLY A 66 -15.17 3.28 -2.47
CA GLY A 66 -16.08 3.57 -3.56
C GLY A 66 -17.53 3.65 -3.08
N PRO A 67 -18.49 4.01 -3.95
CA PRO A 67 -19.90 4.09 -3.60
C PRO A 67 -20.45 2.79 -2.98
N LYS A 68 -19.91 1.63 -3.40
CA LYS A 68 -20.22 0.29 -2.87
C LYS A 68 -19.03 -0.38 -2.19
N GLY A 69 -18.07 0.42 -1.74
CA GLY A 69 -16.87 -0.08 -1.06
C GLY A 69 -17.18 -0.68 0.31
N VAL A 70 -16.31 -1.56 0.78
CA VAL A 70 -16.48 -2.27 2.06
C VAL A 70 -16.74 -1.33 3.24
N TRP A 71 -15.97 -0.25 3.38
CA TRP A 71 -16.14 0.72 4.47
C TRP A 71 -17.31 1.67 4.25
N THR A 72 -17.68 1.94 3.00
CA THR A 72 -18.87 2.75 2.68
C THR A 72 -20.13 2.01 3.08
N LEU A 73 -20.22 0.71 2.76
CA LEU A 73 -21.37 -0.12 3.12
C LEU A 73 -21.43 -0.37 4.62
N GLU A 74 -20.29 -0.63 5.28
CA GLU A 74 -20.22 -0.74 6.75
C GLU A 74 -20.79 0.52 7.44
N GLN A 75 -20.41 1.72 6.97
CA GLN A 75 -20.94 2.99 7.50
C GLN A 75 -22.45 3.14 7.33
N ASN A 76 -23.03 2.49 6.33
CA ASN A 76 -24.46 2.47 6.06
C ASN A 76 -25.19 1.30 6.75
N GLY A 77 -24.48 0.46 7.51
CA GLY A 77 -25.05 -0.75 8.12
C GLY A 77 -25.33 -1.88 7.11
N GLU A 78 -24.70 -1.81 5.94
CA GLU A 78 -24.81 -2.79 4.85
C GLU A 78 -23.57 -3.69 4.79
N SER A 79 -23.69 -4.82 4.10
CA SER A 79 -22.57 -5.75 3.87
C SER A 79 -22.09 -5.70 2.42
N PRO A 80 -20.78 -5.73 2.17
CA PRO A 80 -20.24 -5.80 0.81
C PRO A 80 -20.62 -7.11 0.12
N HIS A 81 -20.91 -7.01 -1.17
CA HIS A 81 -21.08 -8.16 -2.04
C HIS A 81 -19.75 -8.49 -2.74
N PHE A 82 -19.43 -9.78 -2.80
CA PHE A 82 -18.27 -10.31 -3.53
C PHE A 82 -18.80 -11.22 -4.63
N ASP A 83 -18.51 -10.91 -5.89
CA ASP A 83 -18.93 -11.74 -7.03
C ASP A 83 -17.99 -12.93 -7.24
N THR A 84 -16.85 -12.96 -6.54
CA THR A 84 -15.84 -14.01 -6.63
C THR A 84 -15.15 -14.29 -5.28
N THR A 85 -14.45 -15.42 -5.19
CA THR A 85 -13.50 -15.69 -4.11
C THR A 85 -12.10 -15.23 -4.50
N PHE A 86 -11.20 -15.01 -3.54
CA PHE A 86 -9.80 -14.64 -3.88
C PHE A 86 -9.11 -15.73 -4.73
N GLU A 87 -9.43 -17.01 -4.50
CA GLU A 87 -8.90 -18.14 -5.25
C GLU A 87 -9.37 -18.18 -6.71
N GLU A 88 -10.61 -17.79 -6.97
CA GLU A 88 -11.24 -17.82 -8.30
C GLU A 88 -11.07 -16.51 -9.07
N ALA A 89 -10.76 -15.42 -8.37
CA ALA A 89 -10.52 -14.12 -8.97
C ALA A 89 -9.43 -14.20 -10.04
N ARG A 90 -9.76 -13.68 -11.22
CA ARG A 90 -8.85 -13.59 -12.36
C ARG A 90 -8.24 -12.19 -12.39
N PRO A 91 -6.94 -12.03 -12.71
CA PRO A 91 -6.35 -10.71 -12.89
C PRO A 91 -7.13 -9.88 -13.91
N SER A 92 -7.41 -8.62 -13.61
CA SER A 92 -8.08 -7.70 -14.54
C SER A 92 -7.21 -7.38 -15.76
N LEU A 93 -7.80 -6.70 -16.75
CA LEU A 93 -7.05 -6.16 -17.89
C LEU A 93 -5.89 -5.29 -17.41
N THR A 94 -6.12 -4.43 -16.42
CA THR A 94 -5.09 -3.59 -15.80
C THR A 94 -3.93 -4.40 -15.22
N HIS A 95 -4.19 -5.50 -14.51
CA HIS A 95 -3.12 -6.36 -13.96
C HIS A 95 -2.23 -6.93 -15.08
N LEU A 96 -2.84 -7.40 -16.17
CA LEU A 96 -2.13 -7.97 -17.30
C LEU A 96 -1.42 -6.90 -18.13
N ALA A 97 -2.01 -5.71 -18.28
CA ALA A 97 -1.37 -4.57 -18.92
C ALA A 97 -0.11 -4.13 -18.15
N LEU A 98 -0.14 -4.12 -16.81
CA LEU A 98 1.04 -3.85 -15.99
C LEU A 98 2.14 -4.90 -16.18
N LEU A 99 1.78 -6.18 -16.31
CA LEU A 99 2.73 -7.24 -16.68
C LEU A 99 3.32 -6.98 -18.08
N GLY A 100 2.50 -6.58 -19.06
CA GLY A 100 2.95 -6.21 -20.41
C GLY A 100 3.93 -5.04 -20.39
N LEU A 101 3.62 -3.97 -19.65
CA LEU A 101 4.50 -2.81 -19.46
C LEU A 101 5.83 -3.17 -18.79
N GLN A 102 5.79 -4.07 -17.80
CA GLN A 102 7.01 -4.55 -17.14
C GLN A 102 7.88 -5.33 -18.13
N ARG A 103 7.29 -6.28 -18.87
CA ARG A 103 7.99 -7.09 -19.89
C ARG A 103 8.57 -6.24 -21.03
N ALA A 104 7.88 -5.19 -21.42
CA ALA A 104 8.34 -4.21 -22.41
C ALA A 104 9.40 -3.24 -21.85
N GLY A 105 9.70 -3.30 -20.55
CA GLY A 105 10.73 -2.49 -19.91
C GLY A 105 10.29 -1.07 -19.54
N TYR A 106 9.03 -0.68 -19.75
CA TYR A 106 8.51 0.62 -19.32
C TYR A 106 8.36 0.69 -17.80
N LEU A 107 7.67 -0.29 -17.20
CA LEU A 107 7.40 -0.31 -15.76
C LEU A 107 8.59 -0.88 -14.99
N LYS A 108 9.25 -0.06 -14.16
CA LYS A 108 10.43 -0.46 -13.38
C LYS A 108 10.09 -1.04 -12.03
N TYR A 109 9.00 -0.58 -11.40
CA TYR A 109 8.60 -1.04 -10.08
C TYR A 109 7.10 -0.85 -9.83
N LEU A 110 6.49 -1.82 -9.16
CA LEU A 110 5.08 -1.81 -8.80
C LEU A 110 4.91 -1.83 -7.28
N ILE A 111 4.14 -0.89 -6.76
CA ILE A 111 3.86 -0.73 -5.33
C ILE A 111 2.36 -0.91 -5.13
N SER A 112 1.95 -1.96 -4.43
CA SER A 112 0.54 -2.27 -4.24
C SER A 112 0.11 -2.15 -2.79
N GLN A 113 -1.11 -1.64 -2.60
CA GLN A 113 -1.87 -1.70 -1.35
C GLN A 113 -2.82 -2.91 -1.31
N ASN A 114 -2.93 -3.65 -2.41
CA ASN A 114 -3.90 -4.74 -2.51
C ASN A 114 -3.36 -5.99 -1.81
N VAL A 115 -4.26 -6.67 -1.09
CA VAL A 115 -4.00 -7.96 -0.45
C VAL A 115 -4.53 -9.14 -1.26
N ASP A 116 -5.22 -8.89 -2.38
CA ASP A 116 -5.88 -9.91 -3.21
C ASP A 116 -4.92 -10.90 -3.89
N GLY A 117 -3.63 -10.59 -3.94
CA GLY A 117 -2.59 -11.43 -4.54
C GLY A 117 -2.64 -11.52 -6.07
N LEU A 118 -3.47 -10.73 -6.75
CA LEU A 118 -3.66 -10.81 -8.19
C LEU A 118 -2.42 -10.39 -8.99
N HIS A 119 -1.60 -9.46 -8.49
CA HIS A 119 -0.30 -9.14 -9.10
C HIS A 119 0.64 -10.34 -9.09
N ALA A 120 0.83 -10.98 -7.93
CA ALA A 120 1.69 -12.15 -7.85
C ALA A 120 1.17 -13.31 -8.72
N ARG A 121 -0.14 -13.56 -8.71
CA ARG A 121 -0.80 -14.64 -9.47
C ARG A 121 -0.93 -14.36 -10.97
N SER A 122 -0.79 -13.11 -11.41
CA SER A 122 -0.74 -12.78 -12.85
C SER A 122 0.59 -13.16 -13.50
N GLY A 123 1.62 -13.48 -12.70
CA GLY A 123 2.99 -13.70 -13.15
C GLY A 123 3.84 -12.43 -13.07
N PHE A 124 3.39 -11.37 -12.41
CA PHE A 124 4.22 -10.18 -12.17
C PHE A 124 5.43 -10.56 -11.29
N PRO A 125 6.65 -10.14 -11.67
CA PRO A 125 7.85 -10.57 -10.96
C PRO A 125 7.94 -9.96 -9.55
N ARG A 126 8.08 -10.83 -8.53
CA ARG A 126 8.04 -10.45 -7.11
C ARG A 126 9.22 -9.60 -6.67
N ASP A 127 10.37 -9.67 -7.33
CA ASP A 127 11.51 -8.79 -7.08
C ASP A 127 11.24 -7.32 -7.48
N LYS A 128 10.29 -7.07 -8.39
CA LYS A 128 9.84 -5.73 -8.82
C LYS A 128 8.49 -5.31 -8.22
N LEU A 129 8.00 -6.02 -7.21
CA LEU A 129 6.74 -5.78 -6.52
C LEU A 129 6.97 -5.49 -5.03
N SER A 130 6.26 -4.51 -4.49
CA SER A 130 6.11 -4.31 -3.04
C SER A 130 4.65 -4.44 -2.64
N GLU A 131 4.36 -5.41 -1.76
CA GLU A 131 3.01 -5.71 -1.26
C GLU A 131 2.85 -5.10 0.13
N LEU A 132 2.59 -3.79 0.19
CA LEU A 132 2.73 -3.01 1.42
C LEU A 132 1.77 -3.42 2.54
N HIS A 133 0.61 -3.99 2.20
CA HIS A 133 -0.42 -4.40 3.17
C HIS A 133 -0.50 -5.93 3.31
N GLY A 134 0.47 -6.65 2.74
CA GLY A 134 0.51 -8.10 2.71
C GLY A 134 -0.22 -8.71 1.51
N ASN A 135 -0.33 -10.03 1.52
CA ASN A 135 -1.00 -10.81 0.47
C ASN A 135 -1.71 -12.01 1.10
N MET A 136 -2.98 -12.22 0.75
CA MET A 136 -3.85 -13.26 1.31
C MET A 136 -3.34 -14.68 1.06
N PHE A 137 -2.43 -14.87 0.11
CA PHE A 137 -1.80 -16.14 -0.27
C PHE A 137 -0.39 -16.31 0.30
N VAL A 138 0.14 -15.32 1.02
CA VAL A 138 1.53 -15.32 1.49
C VAL A 138 1.59 -15.41 3.01
N GLU A 139 2.36 -16.39 3.48
CA GLU A 139 2.80 -16.50 4.87
C GLU A 139 4.31 -16.37 4.98
N GLU A 140 4.78 -15.85 6.11
CA GLU A 140 6.20 -15.57 6.36
C GLU A 140 6.68 -16.27 7.62
N CYS A 141 7.93 -16.76 7.61
CA CYS A 141 8.55 -17.30 8.80
C CYS A 141 9.08 -16.19 9.72
N GLU A 142 8.56 -16.10 10.95
CA GLU A 142 8.98 -15.15 11.98
C GLU A 142 10.49 -15.23 12.35
N LYS A 143 11.15 -16.36 12.06
CA LYS A 143 12.56 -16.60 12.43
C LYS A 143 13.57 -16.29 11.32
N CYS A 144 13.21 -16.52 10.06
CA CYS A 144 14.15 -16.40 8.94
C CYS A 144 13.65 -15.52 7.80
N GLY A 145 12.42 -14.99 7.87
CA GLY A 145 11.84 -14.13 6.85
C GLY A 145 11.52 -14.83 5.53
N ARG A 146 11.63 -16.17 5.46
CA ARG A 146 11.25 -16.92 4.26
C ARG A 146 9.74 -16.79 4.07
N GLN A 147 9.34 -16.31 2.90
CA GLN A 147 7.95 -16.26 2.46
C GLN A 147 7.58 -17.51 1.66
N TYR A 148 6.33 -17.93 1.80
CA TYR A 148 5.71 -19.03 1.07
C TYR A 148 4.45 -18.52 0.42
N VAL A 149 4.39 -18.60 -0.91
CA VAL A 149 3.16 -18.34 -1.66
C VAL A 149 2.37 -19.64 -1.75
N ARG A 150 1.07 -19.59 -1.44
CA ARG A 150 0.16 -20.75 -1.42
C ARG A 150 -0.89 -20.61 -2.52
N ASP A 151 -1.49 -21.74 -2.89
CA ASP A 151 -2.56 -21.77 -3.90
C ASP A 151 -3.92 -21.32 -3.33
N LYS A 152 -4.08 -21.42 -2.01
CA LYS A 152 -5.28 -21.06 -1.24
C LYS A 152 -4.97 -19.94 -0.26
N VAL A 153 -5.99 -19.17 0.12
CA VAL A 153 -5.81 -18.12 1.12
C VAL A 153 -5.34 -18.72 2.45
N ILE A 154 -4.47 -17.98 3.15
CA ILE A 154 -3.92 -18.39 4.45
C ILE A 154 -5.02 -18.44 5.52
N GLY A 155 -6.06 -17.61 5.38
CA GLY A 155 -7.25 -17.62 6.23
C GLY A 155 -7.06 -16.97 7.61
N VAL A 156 -5.97 -16.23 7.81
CA VAL A 156 -5.65 -15.54 9.07
C VAL A 156 -5.11 -14.13 8.78
N MET A 157 -5.53 -13.13 9.56
CA MET A 157 -5.15 -11.71 9.42
C MET A 157 -4.41 -11.18 10.67
N GLY A 158 -3.76 -10.02 10.55
CA GLY A 158 -3.10 -9.32 11.66
C GLY A 158 -1.83 -9.99 12.15
N LEU A 159 -0.99 -10.44 11.21
CA LEU A 159 0.31 -11.06 11.49
C LEU A 159 0.26 -12.28 12.44
N LYS A 160 -0.88 -12.98 12.50
CA LYS A 160 -1.10 -14.10 13.42
C LYS A 160 -0.54 -15.43 12.86
N PRO A 161 -0.18 -16.39 13.74
CA PRO A 161 0.30 -17.70 13.33
C PRO A 161 -0.71 -18.49 12.48
N THR A 162 -0.23 -19.15 11.43
CA THR A 162 -1.05 -19.92 10.48
C THR A 162 -1.21 -21.40 10.88
N GLY A 163 -0.52 -21.83 11.94
CA GLY A 163 -0.44 -23.21 12.36
C GLY A 163 0.63 -24.05 11.63
N ARG A 164 1.30 -23.48 10.61
CA ARG A 164 2.40 -24.14 9.87
C ARG A 164 3.78 -23.71 10.38
N TYR A 165 4.80 -24.47 9.98
CA TYR A 165 6.20 -24.25 10.36
C TYR A 165 7.11 -24.20 9.15
N CYS A 166 8.15 -23.37 9.24
CA CYS A 166 9.16 -23.20 8.21
C CYS A 166 10.01 -24.46 8.02
N ASP A 167 10.13 -24.91 6.77
CA ASP A 167 10.85 -26.12 6.36
C ASP A 167 12.28 -25.84 5.89
N VAL A 168 12.66 -24.57 5.71
CA VAL A 168 14.01 -24.16 5.27
C VAL A 168 15.09 -24.83 6.10
N VAL A 169 15.95 -25.60 5.43
CA VAL A 169 17.16 -26.19 6.00
C VAL A 169 18.29 -25.18 5.89
N ARG A 170 18.86 -24.76 7.03
CA ARG A 170 19.98 -23.81 7.03
C ARG A 170 21.23 -24.46 6.43
N SER A 171 22.10 -23.66 5.81
CA SER A 171 23.29 -24.10 5.07
C SER A 171 24.30 -25.00 5.82
N ARG A 172 24.21 -25.11 7.15
CA ARG A 172 24.97 -26.12 7.93
C ARG A 172 24.27 -27.49 8.01
N GLY A 173 23.15 -27.70 7.31
CA GLY A 173 22.48 -28.99 7.08
C GLY A 173 21.85 -29.68 8.29
N LEU A 174 22.17 -29.26 9.52
CA LEU A 174 21.89 -30.06 10.71
C LEU A 174 20.42 -30.00 11.18
N ARG A 175 19.72 -28.88 10.98
CA ARG A 175 18.31 -28.70 11.44
C ARG A 175 17.52 -27.72 10.56
N ALA A 176 16.26 -28.06 10.30
CA ALA A 176 15.26 -27.16 9.71
C ALA A 176 14.96 -25.97 10.65
N CYS A 177 14.57 -24.83 10.07
CA CYS A 177 14.30 -23.59 10.79
C CYS A 177 13.21 -23.77 11.87
N ARG A 178 12.09 -24.41 11.50
CA ARG A 178 10.92 -24.66 12.38
C ARG A 178 10.44 -23.38 13.10
N GLY A 179 10.57 -22.21 12.48
CA GLY A 179 9.88 -21.00 12.93
C GLY A 179 8.40 -21.08 12.58
N LYS A 180 7.53 -20.47 13.40
CA LYS A 180 6.11 -20.39 13.05
C LYS A 180 5.96 -19.56 11.79
N LEU A 181 5.03 -19.98 10.93
CA LEU A 181 4.59 -19.17 9.81
C LEU A 181 3.46 -18.27 10.29
N ILE A 182 3.53 -16.99 9.94
CA ILE A 182 2.54 -15.97 10.25
C ILE A 182 1.92 -15.44 8.95
N SER A 183 0.69 -14.95 9.00
CA SER A 183 0.14 -14.21 7.85
C SER A 183 0.91 -12.92 7.60
N THR A 184 0.88 -12.43 6.37
CA THR A 184 1.49 -11.14 6.00
C THR A 184 0.50 -9.97 6.03
N ILE A 185 -0.77 -10.27 6.26
CA ILE A 185 -1.87 -9.31 6.29
C ILE A 185 -1.78 -8.45 7.54
N LEU A 186 -1.74 -7.14 7.35
CA LEU A 186 -1.68 -6.15 8.42
C LEU A 186 -3.06 -5.89 9.05
N ASP A 187 -3.09 -5.69 10.36
CA ASP A 187 -4.16 -5.00 11.06
C ASP A 187 -3.89 -3.48 11.11
N TRP A 188 -4.82 -2.68 11.63
CA TRP A 188 -4.75 -1.22 11.59
C TRP A 188 -3.51 -0.61 12.27
N GLU A 189 -3.06 -1.22 13.37
CA GLU A 189 -1.93 -0.72 14.16
C GLU A 189 -0.60 -1.38 13.78
N ASP A 190 -0.61 -2.36 12.87
CA ASP A 190 0.60 -3.04 12.44
C ASP A 190 1.48 -2.14 11.58
N ALA A 191 2.80 -2.25 11.80
CA ALA A 191 3.77 -1.57 10.96
C ALA A 191 3.81 -2.21 9.55
N LEU A 192 4.05 -1.39 8.52
CA LEU A 192 4.32 -1.90 7.19
C LEU A 192 5.62 -2.75 7.18
N PRO A 193 5.72 -3.77 6.31
CA PRO A 193 6.93 -4.58 6.19
C PRO A 193 8.11 -3.74 5.73
N ASP A 194 9.15 -3.63 6.57
CA ASP A 194 10.34 -2.81 6.31
C ASP A 194 10.98 -3.09 4.95
N ARG A 195 11.05 -4.36 4.54
CA ARG A 195 11.65 -4.76 3.27
C ARG A 195 10.94 -4.14 2.08
N ASP A 196 9.62 -4.28 2.02
CA ASP A 196 8.80 -3.79 0.91
C ASP A 196 8.66 -2.27 0.99
N LEU A 197 8.50 -1.68 2.18
CA LEU A 197 8.47 -0.22 2.33
C LEU A 197 9.78 0.44 1.88
N ASN A 198 10.94 -0.10 2.28
CA ASN A 198 12.24 0.45 1.87
C ASN A 198 12.44 0.38 0.35
N LYS A 199 12.08 -0.74 -0.29
CA LYS A 199 12.13 -0.87 -1.76
C LYS A 199 11.16 0.08 -2.44
N ALA A 200 9.94 0.21 -1.93
CA ALA A 200 8.94 1.11 -2.45
C ALA A 200 9.39 2.58 -2.35
N GLU A 201 9.99 2.98 -1.23
CA GLU A 201 10.55 4.32 -1.06
C GLU A 201 11.74 4.58 -2.00
N ASP A 202 12.66 3.62 -2.16
CA ASP A 202 13.80 3.74 -3.08
C ASP A 202 13.33 3.89 -4.53
N ALA A 203 12.43 3.01 -4.98
CA ALA A 203 11.82 3.11 -6.30
C ALA A 203 11.11 4.45 -6.51
N SER A 204 10.34 4.91 -5.52
CA SER A 204 9.64 6.20 -5.60
C SER A 204 10.62 7.39 -5.64
N ARG A 205 11.80 7.29 -5.00
CA ARG A 205 12.86 8.31 -5.07
C ARG A 205 13.57 8.34 -6.43
N ARG A 206 13.71 7.19 -7.08
CA ARG A 206 14.36 7.05 -8.40
C ARG A 206 13.43 7.44 -9.56
N ALA A 207 12.12 7.35 -9.35
CA ALA A 207 11.13 7.61 -10.37
C ALA A 207 11.18 9.04 -10.91
N ASP A 208 11.06 9.16 -12.24
CA ASP A 208 10.72 10.41 -12.92
C ASP A 208 9.23 10.47 -13.29
N LEU A 209 8.52 9.34 -13.21
CA LEU A 209 7.07 9.25 -13.37
C LEU A 209 6.46 8.29 -12.34
N ALA A 210 5.49 8.79 -11.56
CA ALA A 210 4.63 7.98 -10.70
C ALA A 210 3.22 7.94 -11.30
N LEU A 211 2.68 6.74 -11.48
CA LEU A 211 1.32 6.51 -11.96
C LEU A 211 0.50 5.81 -10.87
N THR A 212 -0.56 6.43 -10.38
CA THR A 212 -1.45 5.80 -9.40
C THR A 212 -2.71 5.29 -10.07
N LEU A 213 -3.09 4.04 -9.82
CA LEU A 213 -4.25 3.37 -10.41
C LEU A 213 -5.19 2.87 -9.30
N GLY A 214 -6.43 3.35 -9.28
CA GLY A 214 -7.48 2.77 -8.42
C GLY A 214 -7.22 2.88 -6.92
N THR A 215 -6.58 3.96 -6.46
CA THR A 215 -6.34 4.22 -5.04
C THR A 215 -6.76 5.63 -4.65
N SER A 216 -7.45 5.77 -3.52
CA SER A 216 -7.82 7.08 -2.96
C SER A 216 -6.65 7.80 -2.27
N LEU A 217 -5.50 7.13 -2.11
CA LEU A 217 -4.27 7.62 -1.48
C LEU A 217 -4.45 8.09 -0.02
N GLN A 218 -5.45 7.55 0.69
CA GLN A 218 -5.78 8.01 2.04
C GLN A 218 -4.88 7.42 3.12
N ILE A 219 -4.48 6.15 2.97
CA ILE A 219 -3.67 5.40 3.95
C ILE A 219 -2.22 5.84 3.91
N LYS A 220 -1.63 6.11 5.07
CA LYS A 220 -0.21 6.44 5.20
C LYS A 220 0.58 5.24 5.74
N PRO A 221 1.86 5.08 5.34
CA PRO A 221 2.61 5.93 4.41
C PRO A 221 2.34 5.64 2.93
N SER A 222 1.66 4.53 2.58
CA SER A 222 1.49 4.04 1.21
C SER A 222 0.98 5.08 0.20
N GLY A 223 -0.05 5.84 0.59
CA GLY A 223 -0.65 6.90 -0.24
C GLY A 223 0.22 8.14 -0.39
N ASP A 224 1.20 8.35 0.49
CA ASP A 224 2.14 9.48 0.39
C ASP A 224 3.39 9.13 -0.45
N LEU A 225 3.61 7.86 -0.81
CA LEU A 225 4.76 7.42 -1.62
C LEU A 225 4.84 8.08 -3.01
N PRO A 226 3.73 8.24 -3.79
CA PRO A 226 3.81 8.91 -5.09
C PRO A 226 4.27 10.37 -4.99
N LEU A 227 4.12 11.02 -3.82
CA LEU A 227 4.62 12.37 -3.59
C LEU A 227 6.14 12.43 -3.46
N ILE A 228 6.81 11.32 -3.15
CA ILE A 228 8.28 11.25 -3.15
C ILE A 228 8.81 11.56 -4.55
N THR A 229 8.25 10.94 -5.58
CA THR A 229 8.56 11.19 -6.99
C THR A 229 8.39 12.67 -7.33
N LYS A 230 7.24 13.26 -6.98
CA LYS A 230 6.97 14.68 -7.21
C LYS A 230 7.99 15.60 -6.53
N ARG A 231 8.36 15.32 -5.27
CA ARG A 231 9.37 16.08 -4.52
C ARG A 231 10.77 16.01 -5.12
N LYS A 232 11.07 14.97 -5.91
CA LYS A 232 12.34 14.80 -6.63
C LYS A 232 12.33 15.39 -8.04
N GLY A 233 11.26 16.07 -8.43
CA GLY A 233 11.12 16.70 -9.76
C GLY A 233 10.40 15.83 -10.79
N GLY A 234 10.01 14.61 -10.43
CA GLY A 234 9.20 13.74 -11.29
C GLY A 234 7.75 14.20 -11.43
N LYS A 235 7.02 13.56 -12.34
CA LYS A 235 5.60 13.81 -12.59
C LYS A 235 4.75 12.77 -11.85
N LEU A 236 3.55 13.18 -11.42
CA LEU A 236 2.56 12.32 -10.78
C LEU A 236 1.31 12.31 -11.65
N VAL A 237 0.90 11.13 -12.12
CA VAL A 237 -0.37 10.92 -12.82
C VAL A 237 -1.29 10.10 -11.93
N ILE A 238 -2.55 10.51 -11.83
CA ILE A 238 -3.55 9.83 -11.01
C ILE A 238 -4.73 9.42 -11.89
N VAL A 239 -5.00 8.12 -11.95
CA VAL A 239 -6.17 7.52 -12.60
C VAL A 239 -7.09 6.97 -11.52
N ASN A 240 -8.23 7.62 -11.31
CA ASN A 240 -9.21 7.21 -10.31
C ASN A 240 -10.58 7.84 -10.59
N LEU A 241 -11.66 7.08 -10.39
CA LEU A 241 -13.04 7.59 -10.54
C LEU A 241 -13.36 8.66 -9.48
N GLN A 242 -13.00 8.42 -8.23
CA GLN A 242 -13.20 9.36 -7.13
C GLN A 242 -12.03 10.34 -7.00
N ARG A 243 -12.29 11.50 -6.40
CA ARG A 243 -11.24 12.43 -5.98
C ARG A 243 -10.31 11.77 -4.94
N THR A 244 -9.00 11.87 -5.16
CA THR A 244 -7.98 11.30 -4.25
C THR A 244 -7.45 12.36 -3.26
N LYS A 245 -6.75 11.92 -2.21
CA LYS A 245 -6.12 12.83 -1.24
C LYS A 245 -5.14 13.82 -1.87
N HIS A 246 -4.44 13.40 -2.93
CA HIS A 246 -3.33 14.12 -3.54
C HIS A 246 -3.62 14.65 -4.96
N HIS A 247 -4.89 14.81 -5.33
CA HIS A 247 -5.26 15.29 -6.66
C HIS A 247 -4.65 16.67 -7.01
N LYS A 248 -4.45 17.57 -6.03
CA LYS A 248 -3.88 18.91 -6.28
C LYS A 248 -2.40 18.87 -6.69
N GLN A 249 -1.71 17.77 -6.37
CA GLN A 249 -0.29 17.58 -6.65
C GLN A 249 -0.05 16.87 -7.99
N ALA A 250 -1.11 16.31 -8.60
CA ALA A 250 -1.02 15.58 -9.86
C ALA A 250 -0.65 16.52 -11.01
N HIS A 251 0.22 16.04 -11.88
CA HIS A 251 0.49 16.65 -13.19
C HIS A 251 -0.64 16.36 -14.19
N LEU A 252 -1.25 15.17 -14.09
CA LEU A 252 -2.38 14.75 -14.91
C LEU A 252 -3.37 13.97 -14.04
N LEU A 253 -4.65 14.26 -14.18
CA LEU A 253 -5.76 13.53 -13.59
C LEU A 253 -6.56 12.89 -14.71
N ILE A 254 -6.91 11.61 -14.55
CA ILE A 254 -7.77 10.89 -15.48
C ILE A 254 -8.90 10.27 -14.66
N HIS A 255 -10.13 10.66 -14.98
CA HIS A 255 -11.34 10.19 -14.31
C HIS A 255 -12.06 9.20 -15.21
N ASN A 256 -11.67 7.93 -15.14
CA ASN A 256 -12.33 6.86 -15.88
C ASN A 256 -12.01 5.48 -15.28
N TYR A 257 -12.63 4.44 -15.81
CA TYR A 257 -12.29 3.06 -15.47
C TYR A 257 -10.84 2.76 -15.85
N VAL A 258 -10.08 2.18 -14.91
CA VAL A 258 -8.66 1.87 -15.14
C VAL A 258 -8.45 0.89 -16.28
N ASP A 259 -9.35 -0.09 -16.47
CA ASP A 259 -9.26 -1.05 -17.58
C ASP A 259 -9.40 -0.36 -18.94
N GLU A 260 -10.27 0.66 -19.05
CA GLU A 260 -10.44 1.42 -20.30
C GLU A 260 -9.20 2.30 -20.58
N VAL A 261 -8.69 2.98 -19.56
CA VAL A 261 -7.46 3.78 -19.64
C VAL A 261 -6.27 2.91 -20.06
N MET A 262 -6.09 1.76 -19.40
CA MET A 262 -4.97 0.86 -19.67
C MET A 262 -5.08 0.19 -21.03
N LYS A 263 -6.30 -0.13 -21.50
CA LYS A 263 -6.51 -0.65 -22.84
C LYS A 263 -6.06 0.35 -23.91
N GLN A 264 -6.58 1.57 -23.87
CA GLN A 264 -6.20 2.63 -24.82
C GLN A 264 -4.70 2.96 -24.73
N LEU A 265 -4.13 2.96 -23.51
CA LEU A 265 -2.71 3.19 -23.30
C LEU A 265 -1.85 2.11 -23.97
N MET A 266 -2.18 0.83 -23.79
CA MET A 266 -1.45 -0.28 -24.39
C MET A 266 -1.52 -0.23 -25.92
N GLU A 267 -2.69 0.10 -26.49
CA GLU A 267 -2.88 0.33 -27.92
C GLU A 267 -1.97 1.46 -28.44
N LEU A 268 -1.93 2.61 -27.76
CA LEU A 268 -1.06 3.73 -28.15
C LEU A 268 0.43 3.41 -28.03
N LEU A 269 0.82 2.60 -27.05
CA LEU A 269 2.21 2.16 -26.89
C LEU A 269 2.58 1.02 -27.87
N GLY A 270 1.62 0.47 -28.61
CA GLY A 270 1.83 -0.65 -29.52
C GLY A 270 2.20 -1.94 -28.78
N LEU A 271 1.65 -2.14 -27.58
CA LEU A 271 1.94 -3.29 -26.72
C LEU A 271 0.73 -4.22 -26.61
N ASP A 272 0.96 -5.51 -26.76
CA ASP A 272 -0.04 -6.52 -26.48
C ASP A 272 -0.24 -6.72 -24.98
N ILE A 273 -1.49 -6.95 -24.57
CA ILE A 273 -1.84 -7.36 -23.21
C ILE A 273 -1.70 -8.89 -23.13
N PRO A 274 -0.80 -9.43 -22.28
CA PRO A 274 -0.60 -10.87 -22.13
C PRO A 274 -1.90 -11.60 -21.75
N LYS A 275 -2.09 -12.81 -22.27
CA LYS A 275 -3.18 -13.71 -21.86
C LYS A 275 -2.82 -14.38 -20.54
N TRP A 276 -3.83 -14.56 -19.68
CA TRP A 276 -3.69 -15.27 -18.41
C TRP A 276 -4.14 -16.74 -18.54
N GLU A 277 -3.19 -17.66 -18.41
CA GLU A 277 -3.45 -19.11 -18.51
C GLU A 277 -3.74 -19.77 -17.15
N GLY A 278 -3.50 -19.05 -16.05
CA GLY A 278 -3.74 -19.52 -14.69
C GLY A 278 -2.75 -18.91 -13.68
N PRO A 279 -2.93 -19.19 -12.38
CA PRO A 279 -2.05 -18.67 -11.34
C PRO A 279 -0.59 -19.05 -11.59
N THR A 280 0.25 -18.05 -11.81
CA THR A 280 1.67 -18.22 -12.11
C THR A 280 2.48 -17.33 -11.19
N ILE A 281 3.42 -17.89 -10.44
CA ILE A 281 4.30 -17.11 -9.54
C ILE A 281 5.66 -16.93 -10.19
N CYS A 282 6.09 -15.68 -10.35
CA CYS A 282 7.40 -15.32 -10.87
C CYS A 282 8.25 -14.71 -9.75
N GLU A 283 9.27 -15.42 -9.26
CA GLU A 283 10.10 -14.93 -8.15
C GLU A 283 11.04 -13.80 -8.57
N SER A 284 11.57 -13.82 -9.80
CA SER A 284 12.48 -12.79 -10.30
C SER A 284 12.23 -12.44 -11.76
N SER A 285 12.43 -11.16 -12.07
CA SER A 285 12.44 -10.57 -13.40
C SER A 285 13.57 -11.07 -14.33
N GLY A 286 14.59 -11.76 -13.79
CA GLY A 286 15.72 -12.29 -14.58
C GLY A 286 16.77 -11.23 -14.98
N ASP A 287 16.69 -10.03 -14.39
CA ASP A 287 17.57 -8.92 -14.68
C ASP A 287 18.91 -9.11 -13.92
N PRO A 288 20.08 -9.24 -14.60
CA PRO A 288 21.36 -9.55 -13.95
C PRO A 288 21.90 -8.43 -13.03
N SER A 289 21.20 -7.29 -12.93
CA SER A 289 21.62 -6.13 -12.13
C SER A 289 21.37 -6.26 -10.62
N GLU A 290 20.63 -7.29 -10.18
CA GLU A 290 20.40 -7.56 -8.74
C GLU A 290 20.65 -9.03 -8.41
N SER A 291 21.90 -9.48 -8.54
CA SER A 291 22.30 -10.73 -7.88
C SER A 291 22.10 -10.54 -6.37
N SER A 292 21.20 -11.34 -5.79
CA SER A 292 20.91 -11.40 -4.37
C SER A 292 22.18 -11.52 -3.54
N VAL A 293 22.66 -10.40 -3.00
CA VAL A 293 23.57 -10.45 -1.86
C VAL A 293 22.69 -10.82 -0.68
N ASP A 294 22.87 -12.01 -0.13
CA ASP A 294 22.30 -12.43 1.14
C ASP A 294 22.67 -11.39 2.23
N VAL A 295 21.85 -10.35 2.38
CA VAL A 295 21.97 -9.43 3.50
C VAL A 295 21.50 -10.19 4.72
N LYS A 296 22.47 -10.76 5.45
CA LYS A 296 22.24 -11.29 6.79
C LYS A 296 21.49 -10.23 7.61
N PRO A 297 20.43 -10.61 8.35
CA PRO A 297 19.79 -9.67 9.25
C PRO A 297 20.83 -9.12 10.24
N PRO A 298 20.81 -7.81 10.56
CA PRO A 298 21.72 -7.26 11.54
C PRO A 298 21.53 -8.02 12.85
N ARG A 299 22.63 -8.53 13.41
CA ARG A 299 22.65 -9.12 14.75
C ARG A 299 22.09 -8.09 15.72
N ALA A 300 21.07 -8.46 16.49
CA ALA A 300 20.58 -7.67 17.59
C ALA A 300 21.74 -7.39 18.57
N VAL A 301 22.31 -6.18 18.50
CA VAL A 301 23.27 -5.71 19.48
C VAL A 301 22.44 -5.26 20.69
N THR A 302 22.52 -6.01 21.77
CA THR A 302 21.96 -5.62 23.07
C THR A 302 22.78 -4.46 23.62
N ALA A 303 22.53 -3.24 23.14
CA ALA A 303 23.13 -2.04 23.69
C ALA A 303 22.25 -1.52 24.84
N LYS A 304 22.61 -1.88 26.09
CA LYS A 304 22.17 -1.10 27.26
C LYS A 304 22.78 0.30 27.15
N ARG A 305 22.06 1.25 26.54
CA ARG A 305 22.44 2.67 26.56
C ARG A 305 21.46 3.43 27.46
N LYS A 306 21.95 3.84 28.64
CA LYS A 306 21.25 4.74 29.57
C LYS A 306 20.87 6.02 28.82
N LEU A 307 19.58 6.29 28.69
CA LEU A 307 19.09 7.56 28.17
C LEU A 307 19.10 8.58 29.32
N LYS A 308 20.04 9.53 29.28
CA LYS A 308 20.02 10.73 30.14
C LYS A 308 18.95 11.66 29.56
N LYS A 309 17.81 11.81 30.24
CA LYS A 309 16.76 12.79 29.88
C LYS A 309 17.38 14.19 29.90
N CYS A 310 17.47 14.84 28.73
CA CYS A 310 17.72 16.27 28.63
C CYS A 310 16.38 16.93 28.29
N LEU A 311 15.80 17.64 29.25
CA LEU A 311 14.57 18.40 29.07
C LEU A 311 14.86 19.59 28.13
N LYS A 312 14.30 19.56 26.92
CA LYS A 312 14.08 20.77 26.13
C LYS A 312 12.61 21.15 26.28
N LYS A 313 12.38 22.32 26.87
CA LYS A 313 11.07 22.96 27.00
C LYS A 313 10.79 23.65 25.67
N GLU A 314 9.92 23.09 24.84
CA GLU A 314 9.34 23.80 23.70
C GLU A 314 7.97 24.33 24.13
N GLU A 315 7.87 25.65 24.25
CA GLU A 315 6.60 26.36 24.44
C GLU A 315 5.88 26.40 23.09
N ARG A 316 4.65 25.86 23.07
CA ARG A 316 3.75 25.89 21.91
C ARG A 316 2.62 26.86 22.21
N ASN A 317 2.69 28.08 21.67
CA ASN A 317 1.56 29.01 21.70
C ASN A 317 0.45 28.46 20.79
N ARG A 318 -0.78 28.44 21.31
CA ARG A 318 -2.01 28.23 20.54
C ARG A 318 -2.64 29.61 20.35
N ASP A 319 -2.63 30.11 19.12
CA ASP A 319 -3.41 31.29 18.76
C ASP A 319 -4.86 30.89 18.55
N THR A 320 -5.76 31.48 19.34
CA THR A 320 -7.20 31.45 19.10
C THR A 320 -7.65 32.86 18.74
N THR A 321 -7.94 33.07 17.45
CA THR A 321 -8.58 34.29 16.95
C THR A 321 -10.10 34.19 17.12
N THR A 322 -10.67 35.08 17.93
CA THR A 322 -12.10 35.42 17.90
C THR A 322 -12.26 36.87 17.50
N LEU A 323 -13.09 37.13 16.49
CA LEU A 323 -13.41 38.44 15.96
C LEU A 323 -14.36 39.19 16.89
N ALA A 324 -14.02 40.44 17.23
CA ALA A 324 -14.93 41.41 17.84
C ALA A 324 -14.91 42.70 16.99
N ASP A 325 -16.08 43.33 16.91
CA ASP A 325 -16.44 44.41 15.99
C ASP A 325 -16.04 45.79 16.53
N ASP A 326 -14.74 46.03 16.69
CA ASP A 326 -14.08 47.32 16.42
C ASP A 326 -12.56 47.07 16.33
N GLY A 327 -11.90 47.71 15.38
CA GLY A 327 -10.55 47.36 14.93
C GLY A 327 -9.40 47.76 15.88
N SER A 328 -9.36 47.22 17.10
CA SER A 328 -8.20 47.36 18.00
C SER A 328 -7.82 46.05 18.72
N VAL A 329 -6.52 45.72 18.70
CA VAL A 329 -5.94 44.50 19.29
C VAL A 329 -5.42 44.80 20.69
N LYS A 330 -5.85 44.04 21.71
CA LYS A 330 -5.22 43.99 23.03
C LYS A 330 -4.84 42.55 23.38
N GLU A 331 -3.58 42.32 23.72
CA GLU A 331 -3.07 41.04 24.24
C GLU A 331 -3.09 41.06 25.76
N GLU A 332 -3.79 40.11 26.39
CA GLU A 332 -3.64 39.80 27.82
C GLU A 332 -3.27 38.32 28.00
N ALA A 333 -2.18 38.07 28.72
CA ALA A 333 -1.70 36.74 29.05
C ALA A 333 -2.17 36.33 30.45
N VAL A 334 -3.02 35.30 30.55
CA VAL A 334 -3.43 34.71 31.83
C VAL A 334 -2.74 33.38 32.06
N SER A 335 -1.97 33.26 33.15
CA SER A 335 -1.30 32.03 33.58
C SER A 335 -2.17 31.24 34.56
N VAL A 336 -2.52 29.99 34.24
CA VAL A 336 -3.21 29.07 35.16
C VAL A 336 -2.28 27.91 35.53
N LYS A 337 -1.96 27.77 36.83
CA LYS A 337 -1.29 26.59 37.40
C LYS A 337 -2.34 25.54 37.81
N ARG A 338 -2.13 24.28 37.41
CA ARG A 338 -2.81 23.11 38.00
C ARG A 338 -1.76 22.11 38.45
N GLU A 339 -1.73 21.84 39.75
CA GLU A 339 -0.99 20.74 40.38
C GLU A 339 -1.77 19.43 40.19
N ARG A 340 -1.05 18.32 39.97
CA ARG A 340 -1.60 16.96 40.00
C ARG A 340 -0.76 16.13 40.98
N ALA A 341 -1.45 15.46 41.91
CA ALA A 341 -0.90 14.53 42.88
C ALA A 341 -0.56 13.17 42.25
N ASP A 342 0.53 12.56 42.70
CA ASP A 342 0.97 11.21 42.32
C ASP A 342 0.14 10.11 43.02
N PRO A 343 0.01 8.91 42.43
CA PRO A 343 -0.63 7.75 43.06
C PRO A 343 0.34 7.03 44.04
N PRO A 344 -0.16 6.31 45.06
CA PRO A 344 0.68 5.65 46.05
C PRO A 344 1.30 4.34 45.52
N GLY A 345 2.55 4.10 45.92
CA GLY A 345 3.41 3.01 45.48
C GLY A 345 3.13 1.65 46.13
N GLU A 346 3.52 0.60 45.40
CA GLU A 346 3.52 -0.80 45.84
C GLU A 346 4.66 -1.07 46.84
N ILE A 347 4.32 -1.78 47.91
CA ILE A 347 5.23 -2.28 48.94
C ILE A 347 5.68 -3.68 48.53
N SER A 348 7.00 -3.88 48.46
CA SER A 348 7.68 -5.17 48.37
C SER A 348 7.69 -5.88 49.73
N GLU A 349 7.35 -7.16 49.78
CA GLU A 349 7.79 -8.07 50.83
C GLU A 349 8.53 -9.26 50.22
N GLU A 350 9.78 -9.44 50.68
CA GLU A 350 10.59 -10.64 50.53
C GLU A 350 10.04 -11.76 51.41
N LYS A 351 9.94 -12.98 50.86
CA LYS A 351 10.52 -14.20 51.44
C LYS A 351 10.63 -15.31 50.40
#